data_AF-A0A2Y9C7W6-F1
#
_entry.id   AF-A0A2Y9C7W6-F1
#
_cell.length_a   1.000
_cell.length_b   1.000
_cell.length_c   1.000
_cell.angle_alpha   90.00
_cell.angle_beta   90.00
_cell.angle_gamma   90.00
#
_symmetry.space_group_name_H-M   'P 1'
#
loop_
_entity.id
_entity.type
_entity.pdbx_description
1 polymer ?
#
loop_
_entity_poly.entity_id
_entity_poly.type
_entity_poly.pdbx_seq_one_letter_code
_entity_poly.pdbx_strand_id
1 'polypeptide(L)'
;NAALHQIVLVRMAHDPRTRAYVAKRTAQGKSEKEIMRCLKRTVAREVYHHIVHPKPVPRVDDLRPLRHARGMTLQTVATHFNVWPAHISTIERGKRRDDDLAHRYRQWLLAA
;
A
#
# COMPACT_ATOMS: atom_id res chain seq x y z
N ASN A 1 -8.63 1.20 23.59
CA ASN A 1 -8.17 0.26 22.53
C ASN A 1 -9.28 -0.01 21.50
N ALA A 2 -9.86 1.04 20.91
CA ALA A 2 -11.01 0.94 20.00
C ALA A 2 -10.58 0.59 18.56
N ALA A 3 -9.47 1.16 18.08
CA ALA A 3 -8.97 0.94 16.71
C ALA A 3 -8.68 -0.54 16.41
N LEU A 4 -7.93 -1.23 17.29
CA LEU A 4 -7.65 -2.66 17.11
C LEU A 4 -8.93 -3.51 17.12
N HIS A 5 -9.94 -3.10 17.88
CA HIS A 5 -11.22 -3.80 17.87
C HIS A 5 -11.95 -3.64 16.53
N GLN A 6 -12.02 -2.43 16.01
CA GLN A 6 -12.66 -2.15 14.72
C GLN A 6 -11.95 -2.87 13.56
N ILE A 7 -10.62 -2.84 13.52
CA ILE A 7 -9.84 -3.57 12.52
C ILE A 7 -10.18 -5.07 12.55
N VAL A 8 -10.23 -5.66 13.74
CA VAL A 8 -10.55 -7.09 13.88
C VAL A 8 -11.98 -7.40 13.43
N LEU A 9 -12.97 -6.57 13.78
CA LEU A 9 -14.34 -6.76 13.32
C LEU A 9 -14.44 -6.73 11.79
N VAL A 10 -13.83 -5.74 11.15
CA VAL A 10 -13.81 -5.63 9.68
C VAL A 10 -13.12 -6.83 9.04
N ARG A 11 -11.98 -7.27 9.59
CA ARG A 11 -11.25 -8.45 9.11
C ARG A 11 -12.04 -9.74 9.29
N MET A 12 -12.74 -9.92 10.40
CA MET A 12 -13.61 -11.09 10.60
C MET A 12 -14.74 -11.15 9.58
N ALA A 13 -15.23 -10.01 9.08
CA ALA A 13 -16.26 -9.96 8.06
C ALA A 13 -15.70 -10.15 6.63
N HIS A 14 -14.59 -9.47 6.29
CA HIS A 14 -14.16 -9.32 4.89
C HIS A 14 -12.87 -10.06 4.54
N ASP A 15 -11.97 -10.31 5.49
CA ASP A 15 -10.68 -10.95 5.21
C ASP A 15 -10.82 -12.48 5.22
N PRO A 16 -10.64 -13.17 4.08
CA PRO A 16 -10.76 -14.62 4.00
C PRO A 16 -9.79 -15.34 4.95
N ARG A 17 -8.59 -14.79 5.15
CA ARG A 17 -7.58 -15.38 6.04
C ARG A 17 -8.00 -15.34 7.50
N THR A 18 -8.52 -14.20 7.95
CA THR A 18 -9.04 -14.04 9.31
C THR A 18 -10.26 -14.93 9.54
N ARG A 19 -11.17 -15.06 8.56
CA ARG A 19 -12.32 -15.97 8.64
C ARG A 19 -11.91 -17.43 8.80
N ALA A 20 -10.96 -17.89 8.00
CA ALA A 20 -10.41 -19.24 8.12
C ALA A 20 -9.77 -19.48 9.49
N TYR A 21 -9.04 -18.48 10.02
CA TYR A 21 -8.47 -18.55 11.36
C TYR A 21 -9.54 -18.63 12.46
N VAL A 22 -10.60 -17.81 12.37
CA VAL A 22 -11.72 -17.86 13.31
C VAL A 22 -12.37 -19.24 13.30
N ALA A 23 -12.73 -19.76 12.12
CA ALA A 23 -13.33 -21.09 11.98
C ALA A 23 -12.46 -22.18 12.60
N LYS A 24 -11.13 -22.16 12.32
CA LYS A 24 -10.17 -23.09 12.94
C LYS A 24 -10.17 -23.01 14.46
N ARG A 25 -10.23 -21.81 15.04
CA ARG A 25 -10.19 -21.63 16.50
C ARG A 25 -11.51 -21.96 17.17
N THR A 26 -12.63 -21.70 16.51
CA THR A 26 -13.96 -22.13 16.95
C THR A 26 -14.04 -23.67 16.97
N ALA A 27 -13.52 -24.35 15.95
CA ALA A 27 -13.44 -25.82 15.91
C ALA A 27 -12.56 -26.40 17.03
N GLN A 28 -11.59 -25.62 17.54
CA GLN A 28 -10.75 -25.98 18.70
C GLN A 28 -11.42 -25.66 20.05
N GLY A 29 -12.69 -25.28 20.07
CA GLY A 29 -13.45 -25.01 21.29
C GLY A 29 -13.16 -23.66 21.97
N LYS A 30 -12.48 -22.72 21.28
CA LYS A 30 -12.20 -21.40 21.86
C LYS A 30 -13.43 -20.51 21.83
N SER A 31 -13.62 -19.76 22.90
CA SER A 31 -14.66 -18.75 22.95
C SER A 31 -14.36 -17.60 21.99
N GLU A 32 -15.40 -16.92 21.51
CA GLU A 32 -15.25 -15.76 20.64
C GLU A 32 -14.39 -14.66 21.28
N LYS A 33 -14.53 -14.44 22.60
CA LYS A 33 -13.72 -13.47 23.36
C LYS A 33 -12.24 -13.82 23.32
N GLU A 34 -11.87 -15.10 23.41
CA GLU A 34 -10.48 -15.54 23.30
C GLU A 34 -9.92 -15.41 21.88
N ILE A 35 -10.73 -15.71 20.87
CA ILE A 35 -10.37 -15.55 19.46
C ILE A 35 -10.11 -14.07 19.16
N MET A 36 -11.05 -13.20 19.54
CA MET A 36 -10.94 -11.75 19.43
C MET A 36 -9.69 -11.21 20.13
N ARG A 37 -9.37 -11.70 21.34
CA ARG A 37 -8.14 -11.33 22.06
C ARG A 37 -6.88 -11.76 21.31
N CYS A 38 -6.87 -12.97 20.73
CA CYS A 38 -5.75 -13.44 19.91
C CYS A 38 -5.57 -12.57 18.66
N LEU A 39 -6.65 -12.26 17.95
CA LEU A 39 -6.62 -11.42 16.75
C LEU A 39 -6.12 -10.02 17.05
N LYS A 40 -6.60 -9.38 18.13
CA LYS A 40 -6.10 -8.06 18.55
C LYS A 40 -4.60 -8.06 18.80
N ARG A 41 -4.06 -9.12 19.42
CA ARG A 41 -2.60 -9.25 19.62
C ARG A 41 -1.85 -9.43 18.30
N THR A 42 -2.39 -10.19 17.35
CA THR A 42 -1.78 -10.34 16.02
C THR A 42 -1.76 -9.01 15.27
N VAL A 43 -2.89 -8.29 15.22
CA VAL A 43 -2.96 -6.97 14.59
C VAL A 43 -2.01 -5.98 15.26
N ALA A 44 -1.93 -5.98 16.60
CA ALA A 44 -0.98 -5.11 17.31
C ALA A 44 0.48 -5.39 16.89
N ARG A 45 0.86 -6.66 16.73
CA ARG A 45 2.19 -7.05 16.25
C ARG A 45 2.44 -6.64 14.80
N GLU A 46 1.44 -6.79 13.92
CA GLU A 46 1.53 -6.32 12.53
C GLU A 46 1.74 -4.80 12.46
N VAL A 47 0.94 -4.05 13.22
CA VAL A 47 1.06 -2.58 13.29
C VAL A 47 2.42 -2.18 13.84
N TYR A 48 2.86 -2.79 14.93
CA TYR A 48 4.19 -2.55 15.48
C TYR A 48 5.28 -2.83 14.43
N HIS A 49 5.22 -3.98 13.76
CA HIS A 49 6.17 -4.35 12.71
C HIS A 49 6.22 -3.30 11.58
N HIS A 50 5.09 -2.76 11.15
CA HIS A 50 5.05 -1.71 10.14
C HIS A 50 5.62 -0.36 10.62
N ILE A 51 5.50 -0.07 11.92
CA ILE A 51 6.08 1.13 12.53
C ILE A 51 7.61 0.99 12.64
N VAL A 52 8.12 -0.16 13.10
CA VAL A 52 9.57 -0.38 13.27
C VAL A 52 10.30 -0.72 11.98
N HIS A 53 9.59 -1.22 10.97
CA HIS A 53 10.12 -1.48 9.63
C HIS A 53 9.36 -0.67 8.59
N PRO A 54 9.52 0.67 8.59
CA PRO A 54 8.86 1.52 7.61
C PRO A 54 9.36 1.14 6.22
N LYS A 55 8.43 0.87 5.31
CA LYS A 55 8.79 0.67 3.90
C LYS A 55 9.32 2.00 3.35
N PRO A 56 10.51 2.02 2.73
CA PRO A 56 11.06 3.25 2.18
C PRO A 56 10.07 3.82 1.16
N VAL A 57 9.79 5.12 1.26
CA VAL A 57 9.00 5.82 0.26
C VAL A 57 9.90 6.03 -0.95
N PRO A 58 9.50 5.56 -2.16
CA PRO A 58 10.30 5.80 -3.35
C PRO A 58 10.51 7.30 -3.53
N ARG A 59 11.76 7.69 -3.74
CA ARG A 59 12.09 9.04 -4.19
C ARG A 59 11.42 9.28 -5.53
N VAL A 60 10.92 10.48 -5.77
CA VAL A 60 10.25 10.89 -7.03
C VAL A 60 10.77 12.23 -7.54
N ASP A 61 11.72 12.83 -6.83
CA ASP A 61 12.32 14.13 -7.12
C ASP A 61 13.20 14.12 -8.38
N ASP A 62 13.60 12.93 -8.85
CA ASP A 62 14.36 12.69 -10.07
C ASP A 62 13.48 12.61 -11.33
N LEU A 63 12.22 12.21 -11.21
CA LEU A 63 11.33 11.96 -12.35
C LEU A 63 11.11 13.21 -13.22
N ARG A 64 10.86 14.35 -12.58
CA ARG A 64 10.61 15.61 -13.28
C ARG A 64 11.86 16.14 -13.99
N PRO A 65 13.03 16.25 -13.33
CA PRO A 65 14.29 16.57 -14.01
C PRO A 65 14.61 15.65 -15.18
N LEU A 66 14.48 14.32 -15.00
CA LEU A 66 14.73 13.34 -16.06
C LEU A 66 13.80 13.54 -17.26
N ARG A 67 12.50 13.74 -17.03
CA ARG A 67 11.55 14.03 -18.11
C ARG A 67 11.92 15.30 -18.87
N HIS A 68 12.31 16.36 -18.16
CA HIS A 68 12.73 17.62 -18.77
C HIS A 68 14.03 17.47 -19.58
N ALA A 69 15.01 16.72 -19.08
CA ALA A 69 16.25 16.43 -19.80
C ALA A 69 16.01 15.70 -21.13
N ARG A 70 14.92 14.93 -21.21
CA ARG A 70 14.48 14.25 -22.44
C ARG A 70 13.55 15.07 -23.33
N GLY A 71 13.27 16.32 -22.97
CA GLY A 71 12.35 17.18 -23.71
C GLY A 71 10.91 16.67 -23.75
N MET A 72 10.52 15.76 -22.86
CA MET A 72 9.21 15.12 -22.89
C MET A 72 8.15 15.96 -22.16
N THR A 73 6.96 16.03 -22.76
CA THR A 73 5.80 16.65 -22.11
C THR A 73 5.13 15.67 -21.15
N LEU A 74 4.36 16.20 -20.19
CA LEU A 74 3.52 15.35 -19.33
C LEU A 74 2.53 14.50 -20.15
N GLN A 75 2.04 15.03 -21.28
CA GLN A 75 1.13 14.32 -22.17
C GLN A 75 1.78 13.09 -22.79
N THR A 76 3.02 13.22 -23.27
CA THR A 76 3.79 12.12 -23.86
C THR A 76 3.92 10.94 -22.89
N VAL A 77 4.30 11.24 -21.65
CA VAL A 77 4.43 10.23 -20.58
C VAL A 77 3.08 9.61 -20.24
N ALA A 78 2.06 10.45 -20.10
CA ALA A 78 0.70 10.04 -19.75
C ALA A 78 0.12 9.08 -20.79
N THR A 79 0.31 9.37 -22.07
CA THR A 79 -0.08 8.49 -23.17
C THR A 79 0.67 7.16 -23.13
N HIS A 80 1.97 7.15 -22.85
CA HIS A 80 2.75 5.90 -22.74
C HIS A 80 2.23 4.98 -21.63
N PHE A 81 1.92 5.54 -20.46
CA PHE A 81 1.42 4.77 -19.31
C PHE A 81 -0.11 4.58 -19.29
N ASN A 82 -0.82 5.07 -20.30
CA ASN A 82 -2.29 5.08 -20.36
C ASN A 82 -2.94 5.65 -19.08
N VAL A 83 -2.43 6.79 -18.61
CA VAL A 83 -2.95 7.52 -17.45
C VAL A 83 -3.26 8.96 -17.80
N TRP A 84 -4.05 9.63 -16.97
CA TRP A 84 -4.26 11.08 -17.12
C TRP A 84 -2.97 11.87 -16.83
N PRO A 85 -2.67 12.98 -17.54
CA PRO A 85 -1.48 13.80 -17.29
C PRO A 85 -1.38 14.34 -15.87
N ALA A 86 -2.51 14.60 -15.22
CA ALA A 86 -2.57 14.98 -13.81
C ALA A 86 -2.02 13.89 -12.88
N HIS A 87 -2.12 12.61 -13.26
CA HIS A 87 -1.56 11.49 -12.52
C HIS A 87 -0.02 11.58 -12.50
N ILE A 88 0.61 11.79 -13.66
CA ILE A 88 2.07 11.99 -13.76
C ILE A 88 2.49 13.23 -12.97
N SER A 89 1.76 14.34 -13.10
CA SER A 89 2.05 15.57 -12.36
C SER A 89 1.95 15.41 -10.83
N THR A 90 0.99 14.64 -10.33
CA THR A 90 0.84 14.42 -8.88
C THR A 90 1.91 13.49 -8.32
N ILE A 91 2.36 12.52 -9.11
CA ILE A 91 3.51 11.66 -8.77
C ILE A 91 4.80 12.46 -8.75
N GLU A 92 5.09 13.25 -9.79
CA GLU A 92 6.30 14.09 -9.86
C GLU A 92 6.40 15.13 -8.72
N ARG A 93 5.26 15.52 -8.14
CA ARG A 93 5.21 16.44 -7.00
C ARG A 93 5.14 15.74 -5.64
N GLY A 94 5.20 14.42 -5.60
CA GLY A 94 5.08 13.63 -4.36
C GLY A 94 3.73 13.77 -3.66
N LYS A 95 2.68 14.24 -4.36
CA LYS A 95 1.32 14.41 -3.80
C LYS A 95 0.54 13.12 -3.79
N ARG A 96 0.94 12.15 -4.62
CA ARG A 96 0.33 10.82 -4.70
C ARG A 96 1.44 9.77 -4.55
N ARG A 97 1.15 8.74 -3.76
CA ARG A 97 1.98 7.54 -3.67
C ARG A 97 1.46 6.49 -4.65
N ASP A 98 2.26 6.20 -5.66
CA ASP A 98 2.08 5.08 -6.59
C ASP A 98 3.46 4.52 -6.91
N ASP A 99 3.89 3.56 -6.08
CA ASP A 99 5.26 3.04 -6.08
C ASP A 99 5.58 2.26 -7.37
N ASP A 100 4.60 1.57 -7.95
CA ASP A 100 4.74 0.79 -9.19
C ASP A 100 4.90 1.71 -10.40
N LEU A 101 3.98 2.66 -10.56
CA LEU A 101 4.04 3.60 -11.68
C LEU A 101 5.30 4.46 -11.61
N ALA A 102 5.69 4.93 -10.42
CA ALA A 102 6.95 5.68 -10.25
C ALA A 102 8.18 4.85 -10.65
N HIS A 103 8.20 3.54 -10.37
CA HIS A 103 9.29 2.67 -10.77
C HIS A 103 9.34 2.46 -12.29
N ARG A 104 8.21 2.08 -12.91
CA ARG A 104 8.13 1.89 -14.37
C ARG A 104 8.41 3.18 -15.14
N TYR A 105 7.93 4.31 -14.64
CA TYR A 105 8.20 5.63 -15.20
C TYR A 105 9.70 5.97 -15.18
N ARG A 106 10.38 5.76 -14.05
CA ARG A 106 11.83 5.94 -13.95
C ARG A 106 12.59 5.05 -14.95
N GLN A 107 12.26 3.77 -15.02
CA GLN A 107 12.93 2.84 -15.93
C GLN A 107 12.78 3.27 -17.39
N TRP A 108 11.57 3.69 -17.78
CA TRP A 108 11.34 4.20 -19.13
C TRP A 108 12.11 5.48 -19.43
N LEU A 109 12.17 6.42 -18.48
CA LEU A 109 12.99 7.64 -18.61
C LEU A 109 14.49 7.37 -18.66
N LEU A 110 14.99 6.26 -18.11
CA LEU A 110 16.40 5.89 -18.21
C LEU A 110 16.71 5.14 -19.51
N ALA A 111 15.74 4.41 -20.05
CA ALA A 111 15.90 3.59 -21.26
C ALA A 111 15.69 4.35 -22.58
N ALA A 112 14.87 5.40 -22.57
CA ALA A 112 14.72 6.32 -23.72
C ALA A 112 15.97 7.18 -23.91
#